data_AF-A0A178XY36-F1
#
_entry.id   AF-A0A178XY36-F1
#
_cell.length_a   1.000
_cell.length_b   1.000
_cell.length_c   1.000
_cell.angle_alpha   90.00
_cell.angle_beta   90.00
_cell.angle_gamma   90.00
#
_symmetry.space_group_name_H-M   'P 1'
#
loop_
_entity.id
_entity.type
_entity.pdbx_description
1 polymer ?
#
loop_
_entity_poly.entity_id
_entity_poly.type
_entity_poly.pdbx_seq_one_letter_code
_entity_poly.pdbx_strand_id
1 'polypeptide(L)'
;MHAEKTGHRDATFRFDEKNNHELPHILGQILVVPKHWWEGTGPNGEPRDITRTTLEPLTGSGPYRIASYSPGGTIRYEPRPDNWGASLNVNVGKNNFHSITYSFFGDRDVEFEAFRRWLEDQGMRRAIGYEFPAVMDGRVKREEVPNPLRGASRTVSSSKGLQRMFGTEACMILMS
;
A
#
# COMPACT_ATOMS: atom_id res chain seq x y z
N MET A 1 -1.45 -18.27 25.33
CA MET A 1 -1.12 -18.71 23.96
C MET A 1 0.37 -19.00 23.89
N HIS A 2 0.75 -20.13 23.31
CA HIS A 2 2.14 -20.52 23.08
C HIS A 2 2.37 -20.83 21.59
N ALA A 3 3.57 -20.53 21.08
CA ALA A 3 3.96 -20.80 19.70
C ALA A 3 5.27 -21.59 19.66
N GLU A 4 5.32 -22.63 18.84
CA GLU A 4 6.49 -23.50 18.67
C GLU A 4 6.76 -23.81 17.20
N LYS A 5 8.04 -23.91 16.83
CA LYS A 5 8.44 -24.45 15.54
C LYS A 5 8.35 -25.98 15.62
N THR A 6 7.45 -26.57 14.84
CA THR A 6 7.18 -28.02 14.87
C THR A 6 7.72 -28.77 13.66
N GLY A 7 8.14 -28.05 12.62
CA GLY A 7 8.70 -28.63 11.40
C GLY A 7 9.66 -27.68 10.67
N HIS A 8 10.13 -28.07 9.49
CA HIS A 8 11.03 -27.23 8.69
C HIS A 8 10.35 -25.92 8.24
N ARG A 9 9.06 -25.99 7.86
CA ARG A 9 8.23 -24.86 7.42
C ARG A 9 6.95 -24.68 8.26
N ASP A 10 6.91 -25.28 9.45
CA ASP A 10 5.70 -25.36 10.26
C ASP A 10 5.89 -24.65 11.61
N ALA A 11 4.88 -23.86 11.96
CA ALA A 11 4.72 -23.25 13.27
C ALA A 11 3.36 -23.65 13.84
N THR A 12 3.34 -24.14 15.08
CA THR A 12 2.14 -24.56 15.78
C THR A 12 1.84 -23.56 16.90
N PHE A 13 0.59 -23.11 16.94
CA PHE A 13 0.07 -22.21 17.97
C PHE A 13 -0.94 -22.97 18.84
N ARG A 14 -0.80 -22.85 20.15
CA ARG A 14 -1.70 -23.45 21.16
C ARG A 14 -2.38 -22.33 21.93
N PHE A 15 -3.71 -22.35 21.93
CA PHE A 15 -4.54 -21.38 22.63
C PHE A 15 -5.06 -21.98 23.93
N ASP A 16 -4.90 -21.26 25.03
CA ASP A 16 -5.33 -21.70 26.36
C ASP A 16 -6.78 -21.29 26.64
N GLU A 17 -7.29 -20.30 25.89
CA GLU A 17 -8.66 -19.80 26.00
C GLU A 17 -9.64 -20.73 25.27
N LYS A 18 -10.67 -21.17 25.99
CA LYS A 18 -11.72 -22.05 25.46
C LYS A 18 -12.83 -21.24 24.81
N ASN A 19 -13.45 -21.79 23.76
CA ASN A 19 -14.62 -21.24 23.06
C ASN A 19 -14.42 -19.86 22.39
N ASN A 20 -13.18 -19.42 22.18
CA ASN A 20 -12.89 -18.21 21.39
C ASN A 20 -12.48 -18.59 19.96
N HIS A 21 -13.45 -18.58 19.04
CA HIS A 21 -13.24 -18.92 17.63
C HIS A 21 -12.57 -17.81 16.80
N GLU A 22 -12.39 -16.62 17.36
CA GLU A 22 -11.75 -15.50 16.68
C GLU A 22 -10.22 -15.61 16.73
N LEU A 23 -9.66 -16.29 17.74
CA LEU A 23 -8.20 -16.37 17.92
C LEU A 23 -7.45 -16.91 16.71
N PRO A 24 -7.88 -18.00 16.03
CA PRO A 24 -7.20 -18.46 14.81
C PRO A 24 -7.31 -17.44 13.66
N HIS A 25 -8.40 -16.67 13.59
CA HIS A 25 -8.56 -15.63 12.58
C HIS A 25 -7.63 -14.46 12.84
N ILE A 26 -7.56 -13.98 14.09
CA ILE A 26 -6.63 -12.93 14.53
C ILE A 26 -5.18 -13.36 14.30
N LEU A 27 -4.86 -14.63 14.57
CA LEU A 27 -3.53 -15.18 14.30
C LEU A 27 -3.17 -15.07 12.81
N GLY A 28 -4.12 -15.28 11.91
CA GLY A 28 -3.90 -15.11 10.47
C GLY A 28 -3.63 -13.67 10.03
N GLN A 29 -3.86 -12.68 10.91
CA GLN A 29 -3.65 -11.27 10.63
C GLN A 29 -2.27 -10.76 11.06
N ILE A 30 -1.47 -11.58 11.74
CA ILE A 30 -0.13 -11.17 12.18
C ILE A 30 0.81 -10.95 10.98
N LEU A 31 1.66 -9.94 11.09
CA LEU A 31 2.68 -9.67 10.08
C LEU A 31 3.89 -10.59 10.27
N VAL A 32 4.31 -11.26 9.19
CA VAL A 32 5.56 -12.02 9.18
C VAL A 32 6.71 -11.07 8.87
N VAL A 33 7.65 -10.95 9.82
CA VAL A 33 8.78 -10.02 9.72
C VAL A 33 10.13 -10.77 9.69
N PRO A 34 11.16 -10.23 8.99
CA PRO A 34 12.45 -10.89 8.86
C PRO A 34 13.29 -10.78 10.14
N LYS A 35 13.39 -11.88 10.90
CA LYS A 35 14.21 -11.98 12.12
C LYS A 35 15.63 -11.45 11.95
N HIS A 36 16.30 -11.82 10.86
CA HIS A 36 17.68 -11.43 10.58
C HIS A 36 17.89 -9.91 10.43
N TRP A 37 16.86 -9.18 10.02
CA TRP A 37 16.95 -7.72 9.95
C TRP A 37 16.73 -7.11 11.33
N TRP A 38 15.68 -7.53 12.06
CA TRP A 38 15.35 -6.95 13.37
C TRP A 38 16.38 -7.23 14.46
N GLU A 39 17.03 -8.41 14.43
CA GLU A 39 18.12 -8.76 15.36
C GLU A 39 19.50 -8.36 14.82
N GLY A 40 19.55 -7.78 13.62
CA GLY A 40 20.80 -7.36 12.99
C GLY A 40 21.32 -6.02 13.50
N THR A 41 22.47 -5.64 12.96
CA THR A 41 23.14 -4.36 13.24
C THR A 41 22.63 -3.27 12.30
N GLY A 42 22.38 -2.08 12.84
CA GLY A 42 22.00 -0.89 12.09
C GLY A 42 23.19 -0.22 11.39
N PRO A 43 22.95 0.85 10.60
CA PRO A 43 23.99 1.55 9.85
C PRO A 43 25.08 2.21 10.71
N ASN A 44 24.77 2.47 11.98
CA ASN A 44 25.70 3.04 12.96
C ASN A 44 26.63 1.98 13.59
N GLY A 45 26.53 0.70 13.20
CA GLY A 45 27.34 -0.38 13.76
C GLY A 45 26.81 -0.96 15.07
N GLU A 46 25.68 -0.46 15.59
CA GLU A 46 25.07 -0.92 16.83
C GLU A 46 23.88 -1.86 16.56
N PRO A 47 23.55 -2.78 17.48
CA PRO A 47 22.32 -3.58 17.38
C PRO A 47 21.09 -2.70 17.17
N ARG A 48 20.18 -3.09 16.28
CA ARG A 48 18.91 -2.36 16.09
C ARG A 48 18.06 -2.43 17.36
N ASP A 49 17.54 -1.27 17.75
CA ASP A 49 16.60 -1.14 18.87
C ASP A 49 15.16 -1.01 18.34
N ILE A 50 14.35 -2.05 18.53
CA ILE A 50 12.97 -2.11 18.06
C ILE A 50 12.04 -1.10 18.73
N THR A 51 12.47 -0.51 19.85
CA THR A 51 11.68 0.51 20.57
C THR A 51 11.84 1.90 19.97
N ARG A 52 12.76 2.08 19.03
CA ARG A 52 13.08 3.37 18.42
C ARG A 52 12.53 3.46 16.99
N THR A 53 12.22 4.69 16.59
CA THR A 53 11.93 4.99 15.19
C THR A 53 13.20 4.88 14.35
N THR A 54 13.04 4.46 13.10
CA THR A 54 14.14 4.38 12.15
C THR A 54 13.68 4.85 10.78
N LEU A 55 14.60 5.47 10.05
CA LEU A 55 14.45 5.76 8.62
C LEU A 55 15.15 4.70 7.76
N GLU A 56 15.75 3.68 8.36
CA GLU A 56 16.39 2.61 7.63
C GLU A 56 15.34 1.82 6.82
N PRO A 57 15.51 1.69 5.50
CA PRO A 57 14.60 0.90 4.69
C PRO A 57 14.59 -0.57 5.10
N LEU A 58 13.42 -1.07 5.50
CA LEU A 58 13.19 -2.50 5.72
C LEU A 58 12.81 -3.18 4.41
N THR A 59 13.45 -4.31 4.11
CA THR A 59 12.99 -5.20 3.03
C THR A 59 11.98 -6.20 3.62
N GLY A 60 10.69 -5.97 3.36
CA GLY A 60 9.61 -6.89 3.73
C GLY A 60 9.52 -8.11 2.79
N SER A 61 8.44 -8.90 2.92
CA SER A 61 8.14 -10.05 2.05
C SER A 61 7.20 -9.71 0.87
N GLY A 62 6.77 -8.45 0.78
CA GLY A 62 5.78 -7.98 -0.18
C GLY A 62 6.31 -7.85 -1.63
N PRO A 63 5.39 -7.56 -2.58
CA PRO A 63 5.69 -7.54 -4.02
C PRO A 63 6.46 -6.31 -4.50
N TYR A 64 6.57 -5.26 -3.68
CA TYR A 64 7.32 -4.05 -3.98
C TYR A 64 8.43 -3.83 -2.96
N ARG A 65 9.50 -3.17 -3.38
CA ARG A 65 10.59 -2.67 -2.54
C ARG A 65 10.60 -1.14 -2.56
N ILE A 66 11.15 -0.53 -1.52
CA ILE A 66 11.43 0.91 -1.52
C ILE A 66 12.53 1.17 -2.55
N ALA A 67 12.22 1.99 -3.55
CA ALA A 67 13.16 2.42 -4.57
C ALA A 67 13.86 3.74 -4.18
N SER A 68 13.12 4.67 -3.60
CA SER A 68 13.65 5.91 -3.05
C SER A 68 12.68 6.51 -2.03
N TYR A 69 13.17 7.37 -1.13
CA TYR A 69 12.33 8.13 -0.22
C TYR A 69 13.00 9.42 0.22
N SER A 70 12.18 10.42 0.54
CA SER A 70 12.55 11.65 1.22
C SER A 70 11.67 11.75 2.46
N PRO A 71 12.24 11.69 3.68
CA PRO A 71 11.47 11.78 4.93
C PRO A 71 10.52 12.98 4.95
N GLY A 72 9.26 12.76 5.30
CA GLY A 72 8.22 13.80 5.32
C GLY A 72 7.78 14.31 3.94
N GLY A 73 8.34 13.81 2.85
CA GLY A 73 8.03 14.26 1.48
C GLY A 73 7.46 13.14 0.62
N THR A 74 8.29 12.19 0.22
CA THR A 74 7.88 11.14 -0.73
C THR A 74 8.45 9.78 -0.39
N ILE A 75 7.77 8.72 -0.82
CA ILE A 75 8.32 7.36 -0.87
C ILE A 75 7.87 6.70 -2.16
N ARG A 76 8.83 6.17 -2.92
CA ARG A 76 8.61 5.47 -4.18
C ARG A 76 8.93 4.00 -4.03
N TYR A 77 8.03 3.17 -4.53
CA TYR A 77 8.10 1.73 -4.55
C TYR A 77 8.20 1.21 -5.99
N GLU A 78 8.94 0.13 -6.18
CA GLU A 78 9.06 -0.59 -7.45
C GLU A 78 8.85 -2.09 -7.25
N PRO A 79 8.31 -2.82 -8.25
CA PRO A 79 8.17 -4.25 -8.21
C PRO A 79 9.50 -4.94 -7.90
N ARG A 80 9.39 -6.01 -7.14
CA ARG A 80 10.51 -6.90 -6.84
C ARG A 80 10.62 -7.99 -7.90
N PRO A 81 11.78 -8.10 -8.59
CA PRO A 81 12.01 -9.23 -9.50
C PRO A 81 11.99 -10.58 -8.78
N ASP A 82 12.34 -10.61 -7.50
CA ASP A 82 12.44 -11.80 -6.65
C ASP A 82 11.16 -12.09 -5.83
N ASN A 83 10.00 -11.54 -6.25
CA ASN A 83 8.75 -11.74 -5.53
C ASN A 83 8.26 -13.20 -5.58
N TRP A 84 8.44 -13.91 -4.47
CA TRP A 84 8.00 -15.30 -4.28
C TRP A 84 6.50 -15.53 -4.50
N GLY A 85 5.68 -14.50 -4.26
CA GLY A 85 4.22 -14.60 -4.30
C GLY A 85 3.59 -14.27 -5.65
N ALA A 86 4.39 -13.91 -6.66
CA ALA A 86 3.90 -13.36 -7.92
C ALA A 86 2.91 -14.28 -8.67
N SER A 87 3.14 -15.59 -8.62
CA SER A 87 2.32 -16.60 -9.31
C SER A 87 1.24 -17.25 -8.44
N LEU A 88 1.06 -16.81 -7.18
CA LEU A 88 0.03 -17.36 -6.32
C LEU A 88 -1.36 -16.87 -6.75
N ASN A 89 -2.35 -17.78 -6.75
CA ASN A 89 -3.73 -17.46 -7.15
C ASN A 89 -4.32 -16.25 -6.42
N VAL A 90 -3.97 -16.05 -5.15
CA VAL A 90 -4.42 -14.90 -4.33
C VAL A 90 -3.88 -13.54 -4.80
N ASN A 91 -2.85 -13.55 -5.64
CA ASN A 91 -2.16 -12.38 -6.19
C ASN A 91 -2.45 -12.15 -7.68
N VAL A 92 -3.15 -13.06 -8.35
CA VAL A 92 -3.55 -12.89 -9.76
C VAL A 92 -4.38 -11.61 -9.91
N GLY A 93 -3.98 -10.75 -10.86
CA GLY A 93 -4.62 -9.46 -11.13
C GLY A 93 -4.26 -8.34 -10.14
N LYS A 94 -3.37 -8.57 -9.18
CA LYS A 94 -2.86 -7.56 -8.24
C LYS A 94 -1.43 -7.17 -8.59
N ASN A 95 -0.96 -6.07 -8.02
CA ASN A 95 0.44 -5.62 -8.08
C ASN A 95 0.92 -5.30 -9.51
N ASN A 96 0.09 -4.62 -10.31
CA ASN A 96 0.34 -4.41 -11.74
C ASN A 96 1.14 -3.14 -12.09
N PHE A 97 1.47 -2.29 -11.11
CA PHE A 97 2.11 -1.00 -11.37
C PHE A 97 3.62 -1.15 -11.45
N HIS A 98 4.25 -0.38 -12.34
CA HIS A 98 5.70 -0.37 -12.44
C HIS A 98 6.32 0.51 -11.34
N SER A 99 5.59 1.52 -10.87
CA SER A 99 5.94 2.18 -9.62
C SER A 99 4.74 2.78 -8.89
N ILE A 100 4.88 2.88 -7.57
CA ILE A 100 3.90 3.50 -6.69
C ILE A 100 4.64 4.57 -5.88
N THR A 101 4.22 5.83 -6.00
CA THR A 101 4.78 6.94 -5.24
C THR A 101 3.73 7.48 -4.30
N TYR A 102 4.06 7.53 -3.01
CA TYR A 102 3.27 8.25 -2.03
C TYR A 102 3.92 9.61 -1.79
N SER A 103 3.10 10.66 -1.83
CA SER A 103 3.50 12.03 -1.51
C SER A 103 2.74 12.48 -0.28
N PHE A 104 3.48 12.97 0.72
CA PHE A 104 2.95 13.45 1.99
C PHE A 104 2.88 14.97 1.97
N PHE A 105 1.74 15.51 2.39
CA PHE A 105 1.49 16.94 2.46
C PHE A 105 1.00 17.30 3.85
N GLY A 106 1.52 18.40 4.41
CA GLY A 106 1.04 18.93 5.69
C GLY A 106 -0.30 19.65 5.59
N ASP A 107 -0.73 19.99 4.37
CA ASP A 107 -1.92 20.80 4.08
C ASP A 107 -2.70 20.21 2.89
N ARG A 108 -4.03 20.17 3.01
CA ARG A 108 -4.93 19.55 2.01
C ARG A 108 -5.09 20.40 0.75
N ASP A 109 -5.00 21.72 0.84
CA ASP A 109 -5.07 22.58 -0.33
C ASP A 109 -3.80 22.42 -1.17
N VAL A 110 -2.64 22.29 -0.52
CA VAL A 110 -1.38 21.95 -1.19
C VAL A 110 -1.44 20.58 -1.86
N GLU A 111 -2.02 19.58 -1.17
CA GLU A 111 -2.27 18.25 -1.76
C GLU A 111 -3.16 18.36 -3.01
N PHE A 112 -4.27 19.12 -2.95
CA PHE A 112 -5.17 19.29 -4.08
C PHE A 112 -4.53 20.01 -5.27
N GLU A 113 -3.74 21.05 -5.02
CA GLU A 113 -3.01 21.77 -6.06
C GLU A 113 -1.92 20.89 -6.70
N ALA A 114 -1.22 20.08 -5.89
CA ALA A 114 -0.26 19.09 -6.39
C ALA A 114 -0.95 18.03 -7.25
N PHE A 115 -2.13 17.56 -6.83
CA PHE A 115 -2.94 16.64 -7.62
C PHE A 115 -3.33 17.26 -8.96
N ARG A 116 -3.78 18.53 -8.94
CA ARG A 116 -4.17 19.24 -10.17
C ARG A 116 -3.00 19.33 -11.14
N ARG A 117 -1.81 19.73 -10.67
CA ARG A 117 -0.60 19.78 -11.50
C ARG A 117 -0.22 18.42 -12.06
N TRP A 118 -0.27 17.37 -11.24
CA TRP A 118 0.02 16.02 -11.71
C TRP A 118 -0.97 15.55 -12.79
N LEU A 119 -2.27 15.84 -12.65
CA LEU A 119 -3.26 15.56 -13.71
C LEU A 119 -2.93 16.31 -15.00
N GLU A 120 -2.52 17.58 -14.91
CA GLU A 120 -2.11 18.38 -16.06
C GLU A 120 -0.88 17.77 -16.77
N ASP A 121 0.13 17.35 -16.00
CA ASP A 121 1.34 16.68 -16.52
C ASP A 121 1.02 15.35 -17.21
N GLN A 122 0.02 14.61 -16.73
CA GLN A 122 -0.46 13.37 -17.37
C GLN A 122 -1.32 13.63 -18.62
N GLY A 123 -1.45 14.88 -19.07
CA GLY A 123 -2.32 15.26 -20.19
C GLY A 123 -3.81 15.16 -19.86
N MET A 124 -4.15 14.90 -18.59
CA MET A 124 -5.51 14.92 -18.04
C MET A 124 -5.85 16.36 -17.64
N ARG A 125 -5.96 17.24 -18.64
CA ARG A 125 -6.48 18.61 -18.48
C ARG A 125 -7.88 18.57 -17.85
N ARG A 126 -8.06 19.16 -16.67
CA ARG A 126 -9.39 19.27 -16.04
C ARG A 126 -9.86 20.73 -15.98
N ALA A 127 -10.92 21.05 -16.73
CA ALA A 127 -11.82 22.14 -16.36
C ALA A 127 -12.60 21.69 -15.12
N ILE A 128 -12.71 22.56 -14.13
CA ILE A 128 -13.38 22.32 -12.85
C ILE A 128 -14.82 21.90 -13.13
N GLY A 129 -15.08 20.59 -13.07
CA GLY A 129 -16.32 19.95 -13.52
C GLY A 129 -16.05 18.50 -13.93
N TYR A 130 -17.03 17.62 -13.82
CA TYR A 130 -16.96 16.26 -14.38
C TYR A 130 -17.25 16.24 -15.89
N GLU A 131 -17.09 17.39 -16.56
CA GLU A 131 -17.39 17.64 -17.96
C GLU A 131 -16.13 18.13 -18.68
N PHE A 132 -15.17 17.22 -18.89
CA PHE A 132 -13.98 17.51 -19.70
C PHE A 132 -13.96 16.60 -20.93
N PRO A 133 -13.24 16.96 -22.01
CA PRO A 133 -13.32 16.26 -23.30
C PRO A 133 -13.11 14.74 -23.18
N ALA A 134 -12.22 14.30 -22.29
CA ALA A 134 -11.96 12.88 -22.08
C ALA A 134 -13.15 12.10 -21.45
N VAL A 135 -14.09 12.77 -20.79
CA VAL A 135 -15.37 12.17 -20.33
C VAL A 135 -16.37 12.12 -21.48
N MET A 136 -16.44 13.19 -22.28
CA MET A 136 -17.36 13.30 -23.42
C MET A 136 -17.00 12.36 -24.58
N ASP A 137 -15.70 12.09 -24.78
CA ASP A 137 -15.19 11.19 -25.82
C ASP A 137 -15.01 9.73 -25.35
N GLY A 138 -15.44 9.41 -24.12
CA GLY A 138 -15.48 8.06 -23.57
C GLY A 138 -14.15 7.50 -23.03
N ARG A 139 -13.07 8.28 -23.02
CA ARG A 139 -11.77 7.87 -22.44
C ARG A 139 -11.78 7.80 -20.91
N VAL A 140 -12.70 8.49 -20.25
CA VAL A 140 -12.92 8.47 -18.80
C VAL A 140 -14.39 8.18 -18.53
N LYS A 141 -14.67 7.09 -17.82
CA LYS A 141 -16.03 6.71 -17.44
C LYS A 141 -16.26 7.02 -15.97
N ARG A 142 -17.34 7.75 -15.66
CA ARG A 142 -17.80 7.93 -14.28
C ARG A 142 -18.66 6.74 -13.89
N GLU A 143 -18.27 6.04 -12.84
CA GLU A 143 -19.05 4.95 -12.28
C GLU A 143 -19.27 5.20 -10.79
N GLU A 144 -20.51 5.16 -10.36
CA GLU A 144 -20.83 5.04 -8.94
C GLU A 144 -20.96 3.56 -8.63
N VAL A 145 -19.98 3.04 -7.87
CA VAL A 145 -19.98 1.63 -7.48
C VAL A 145 -20.76 1.51 -6.17
N PRO A 146 -21.88 0.77 -6.13
CA PRO A 146 -22.60 0.53 -4.90
C PRO A 146 -21.66 -0.14 -3.88
N ASN A 147 -21.43 0.53 -2.74
CA ASN A 147 -20.65 -0.03 -1.66
C ASN A 147 -21.61 -0.50 -0.55
N PRO A 148 -21.87 -1.81 -0.41
CA PRO A 148 -22.77 -2.33 0.61
C PRO A 148 -22.20 -2.23 2.04
N LEU A 149 -20.91 -1.88 2.19
CA LEU A 149 -20.20 -1.89 3.48
C LEU A 149 -20.03 -0.49 4.11
N ARG A 150 -20.38 0.61 3.41
CA ARG A 150 -20.38 1.99 3.95
C ARG A 150 -21.42 2.85 3.22
N GLY A 151 -22.16 3.68 3.96
CA GLY A 151 -22.97 4.75 3.37
C GLY A 151 -22.13 5.63 2.44
N ALA A 152 -22.58 5.75 1.19
CA ALA A 152 -22.08 6.62 0.11
C ALA A 152 -20.58 6.95 0.12
N SER A 153 -19.73 6.04 -0.38
CA SER A 153 -18.36 6.39 -0.80
C SER A 153 -18.34 6.65 -2.31
N ARG A 154 -18.05 7.89 -2.74
CA ARG A 154 -17.87 8.21 -4.17
C ARG A 154 -16.46 7.82 -4.60
N THR A 155 -16.34 6.87 -5.52
CA THR A 155 -15.07 6.49 -6.14
C THR A 155 -15.04 7.01 -7.57
N VAL A 156 -13.95 7.66 -7.97
CA VAL A 156 -13.68 8.00 -9.38
C VAL A 156 -12.58 7.06 -9.86
N SER A 157 -12.83 6.32 -10.95
CA SER A 157 -11.86 5.40 -11.56
C SER A 157 -11.70 5.77 -13.04
N SER A 158 -10.47 5.80 -13.54
CA SER A 158 -10.16 5.92 -14.98
C SER A 158 -9.85 4.54 -15.57
N SER A 159 -10.23 4.32 -16.83
CA SER A 159 -10.18 3.01 -17.50
C SER A 159 -8.87 2.72 -18.25
N LYS A 160 -7.77 3.43 -17.93
CA LYS A 160 -6.42 3.04 -18.34
C LYS A 160 -5.45 3.24 -17.18
N GLY A 161 -5.00 2.14 -16.59
CA GLY A 161 -4.18 2.12 -15.37
C GLY A 161 -5.05 2.43 -14.14
N LEU A 162 -5.16 1.47 -13.22
CA LEU A 162 -6.11 1.46 -12.10
C LEU A 162 -5.81 2.56 -11.05
N GLN A 163 -6.04 3.84 -11.35
CA GLN A 163 -5.78 4.93 -10.41
C GLN A 163 -6.95 5.08 -9.43
N ARG A 164 -6.68 4.91 -8.12
CA ARG A 164 -7.66 5.05 -7.04
C ARG A 164 -7.15 6.04 -5.98
N MET A 165 -7.98 7.00 -5.61
CA MET A 165 -7.77 7.90 -4.48
C MET A 165 -8.49 7.30 -3.26
N PHE A 166 -7.78 7.03 -2.16
CA PHE A 166 -8.36 6.60 -0.90
C PHE A 166 -8.14 7.70 0.15
N GLY A 167 -9.23 8.32 0.60
CA GLY A 167 -9.18 9.40 1.59
C GLY A 167 -9.52 8.91 2.99
N THR A 168 -8.55 9.00 3.91
CA THR A 168 -8.82 9.27 5.35
C THR A 168 -7.64 9.88 6.11
N GLU A 169 -6.42 9.91 5.54
CA GLU A 169 -5.28 10.69 6.05
C GLU A 169 -4.54 11.32 4.85
N ALA A 170 -3.91 12.49 5.01
CA ALA A 170 -3.35 13.34 3.94
C ALA A 170 -2.17 12.68 3.20
N CYS A 171 -2.47 11.75 2.30
CA CYS A 171 -1.49 10.98 1.56
C CYS A 171 -2.03 10.71 0.15
N MET A 172 -1.33 11.25 -0.86
CA MET A 172 -1.66 11.02 -2.24
C MET A 172 -0.87 9.83 -2.78
N ILE A 173 -1.58 8.87 -3.37
CA ILE A 173 -0.98 7.69 -4.01
C ILE A 173 -0.96 7.92 -5.52
N LEU A 174 0.23 8.10 -6.08
CA LEU A 174 0.48 8.22 -7.51
C LEU A 174 0.99 6.88 -8.04
N MET A 175 0.40 6.40 -9.14
CA MET A 175 0.71 5.10 -9.72
C MET A 175 1.02 5.28 -11.22
N SER A 176 2.11 4.67 -11.67
CA SER A 176 2.58 4.66 -13.07
C SER A 176 2.73 3.25 -13.61
#